data_AF-A0A944VSB6-F1
#
_entry.id   AF-A0A944VSB6-F1
#
_cell.length_a   1.000
_cell.length_b   1.000
_cell.length_c   1.000
_cell.angle_alpha   90.00
_cell.angle_beta   90.00
_cell.angle_gamma   90.00
#
_symmetry.space_group_name_H-M   'P 1'
#
loop_
_entity.id
_entity.type
_entity.pdbx_description
1 polymer ?
#
loop_
_entity_poly.entity_id
_entity_poly.type
_entity_poly.pdbx_seq_one_letter_code
_entity_poly.pdbx_strand_id
1 'polypeptide(L)'
;MKTKGGKQVPNCVPEETTTEACCDDCDDLYDHVIAEAEYQGKKVQLNNPIRTSENPNKKFKVYTMGPSGKVVVVRFGDPKMGINRDDPKARAAFRSRHSCDEKKDKTTAGYWSCYQWRASSKVDN
;
A
#
# COMPACT_ATOMS: atom_id res chain seq x y z
N MET A 1 5.14 -34.61 -26.44
CA MET A 1 6.57 -34.94 -26.57
C MET A 1 6.83 -35.41 -27.99
N LYS A 2 7.72 -34.73 -28.74
CA LYS A 2 8.16 -35.13 -30.08
C LYS A 2 9.68 -35.02 -30.11
N THR A 3 10.36 -36.06 -30.58
CA THR A 3 11.83 -36.14 -30.65
C THR A 3 12.33 -35.56 -31.97
N LYS A 4 13.33 -34.67 -31.89
CA LYS A 4 14.19 -34.26 -33.01
C LYS A 4 15.62 -34.18 -32.45
N GLY A 5 16.55 -34.96 -33.01
CA GLY A 5 17.99 -34.78 -32.74
C GLY A 5 18.49 -35.11 -31.32
N GLY A 6 17.96 -36.14 -30.66
CA GLY A 6 18.67 -36.83 -29.57
C GLY A 6 19.00 -36.03 -28.29
N LYS A 7 18.39 -34.87 -28.03
CA LYS A 7 18.61 -34.09 -26.80
C LYS A 7 17.28 -33.64 -26.19
N GLN A 8 17.03 -33.99 -24.93
CA GLN A 8 15.86 -33.52 -24.17
C GLN A 8 16.00 -32.02 -23.90
N VAL A 9 15.04 -31.21 -24.36
CA VAL A 9 14.94 -29.79 -24.04
C VAL A 9 13.75 -29.59 -23.08
N PRO A 10 13.97 -29.08 -21.86
CA PRO A 10 12.87 -28.66 -21.00
C PRO A 10 12.19 -27.44 -21.62
N ASN A 11 10.86 -27.42 -21.58
CA ASN A 11 10.05 -26.26 -21.97
C ASN A 11 10.23 -25.17 -20.90
N CYS A 12 11.33 -24.43 -20.98
CA CYS A 12 11.59 -23.26 -20.17
C CYS A 12 11.39 -22.03 -21.05
N VAL A 13 10.25 -21.38 -20.86
CA VAL A 13 10.01 -20.01 -21.29
C VAL A 13 11.03 -19.13 -20.56
N PRO A 14 11.88 -18.36 -21.25
CA PRO A 14 12.73 -17.40 -20.59
C PRO A 14 11.87 -16.17 -20.20
N GLU A 15 11.60 -16.03 -18.89
CA GLU A 15 11.33 -14.73 -18.28
C GLU A 15 12.63 -13.94 -18.29
N GLU A 16 12.74 -12.97 -19.19
CA GLU A 16 13.88 -12.08 -19.28
C GLU A 16 13.39 -10.67 -18.98
N THR A 17 13.76 -10.25 -17.78
CA THR A 17 13.73 -8.92 -17.19
C THR A 17 14.13 -7.80 -18.15
N THR A 18 13.17 -6.97 -18.56
CA THR A 18 13.46 -5.63 -19.08
C THR A 18 13.83 -4.72 -17.90
N THR A 19 15.11 -4.72 -17.53
CA THR A 19 15.68 -3.66 -16.68
C THR A 19 16.23 -2.57 -17.59
N GLU A 20 15.37 -1.64 -18.00
CA GLU A 20 15.80 -0.35 -18.54
C GLU A 20 15.77 0.71 -17.43
N ALA A 21 16.95 1.23 -17.13
CA ALA A 21 17.17 2.31 -16.18
C ALA A 21 16.80 3.66 -16.81
N CYS A 22 15.69 4.26 -16.38
CA CYS A 22 15.35 5.67 -16.58
C CYS A 22 14.35 6.14 -15.47
N CYS A 23 14.79 6.38 -14.24
CA CYS A 23 14.10 7.32 -13.34
C CYS A 23 15.04 7.84 -12.25
N ASP A 24 15.33 9.14 -12.29
CA ASP A 24 16.01 9.93 -11.26
C ASP A 24 15.09 10.24 -10.06
N ASP A 25 14.10 9.37 -9.79
CA ASP A 25 13.11 9.55 -8.72
C ASP A 25 12.99 8.24 -7.92
N CYS A 26 13.96 8.02 -7.05
CA CYS A 26 14.07 6.84 -6.20
C CYS A 26 13.08 6.87 -5.01
N ASP A 27 11.82 7.29 -5.20
CA ASP A 27 10.76 7.26 -4.17
C ASP A 27 9.81 6.03 -4.33
N ASP A 28 10.06 5.16 -5.32
CA ASP A 28 9.24 3.96 -5.61
C ASP A 28 9.71 2.66 -4.92
N LEU A 29 10.58 2.74 -3.90
CA LEU A 29 10.95 1.57 -3.07
C LEU A 29 9.99 1.34 -1.89
N TYR A 30 8.71 1.63 -2.08
CA TYR A 30 7.63 1.14 -1.23
C TYR A 30 6.53 0.56 -2.11
N ASP A 31 6.92 -0.42 -2.93
CA ASP A 31 6.02 -1.35 -3.58
C ASP A 31 5.18 -2.05 -2.49
N HIS A 32 3.97 -1.56 -2.31
CA HIS A 32 3.00 -2.09 -1.39
C HIS A 32 2.44 -3.37 -1.99
N VAL A 33 3.13 -4.50 -1.76
CA VAL A 33 2.61 -5.83 -2.08
C VAL A 33 1.23 -5.96 -1.45
N ILE A 34 0.19 -5.93 -2.29
CA ILE A 34 -1.20 -6.16 -1.90
C ILE A 34 -1.29 -7.64 -1.57
N ALA A 35 -1.25 -7.96 -0.28
CA ALA A 35 -1.34 -9.33 0.20
C ALA A 35 -2.81 -9.65 0.51
N GLU A 36 -3.36 -10.69 -0.10
CA GLU A 36 -4.66 -11.22 0.29
C GLU A 36 -4.53 -12.06 1.57
N ALA A 37 -5.41 -11.82 2.54
CA ALA A 37 -5.47 -12.60 3.78
C ALA A 37 -6.90 -12.90 4.19
N GLU A 38 -7.12 -13.96 4.97
CA GLU A 38 -8.43 -14.29 5.53
C GLU A 38 -8.60 -13.66 6.91
N TYR A 39 -9.59 -12.78 7.08
CA TYR A 39 -9.96 -12.19 8.35
C TYR A 39 -11.44 -12.49 8.65
N GLN A 40 -11.69 -13.22 9.75
CA GLN A 40 -13.05 -13.60 10.17
C GLN A 40 -13.86 -14.32 9.07
N GLY A 41 -13.24 -15.22 8.32
CA GLY A 41 -13.88 -15.99 7.24
C GLY A 41 -14.14 -15.17 5.96
N LYS A 42 -13.59 -13.96 5.84
CA LYS A 42 -13.66 -13.13 4.63
C LYS A 42 -12.25 -12.85 4.11
N LYS A 43 -12.07 -12.96 2.79
CA LYS A 43 -10.85 -12.48 2.12
C LYS A 43 -10.80 -10.96 2.21
N VAL A 44 -9.75 -10.43 2.83
CA VAL A 44 -9.46 -9.01 2.95
C VAL A 44 -8.14 -8.70 2.27
N GLN A 45 -8.08 -7.53 1.63
CA GLN A 45 -6.84 -7.00 1.08
C GLN A 45 -6.05 -6.32 2.19
N LEU A 46 -4.87 -6.85 2.50
CA LEU A 46 -3.93 -6.23 3.42
C LEU A 46 -3.27 -5.01 2.78
N ASN A 47 -2.86 -4.08 3.64
CA ASN A 47 -2.21 -2.82 3.28
C ASN A 47 -3.03 -1.92 2.33
N ASN A 48 -4.33 -2.18 2.19
CA ASN A 48 -5.23 -1.36 1.38
C ASN A 48 -6.15 -0.51 2.28
N PRO A 49 -6.00 0.83 2.29
CA PRO A 49 -6.88 1.71 3.05
C PRO A 49 -8.24 1.85 2.35
N ILE A 50 -9.31 1.46 3.05
CA ILE A 50 -10.69 1.55 2.56
C ILE A 50 -11.49 2.53 3.41
N ARG A 51 -12.41 3.27 2.78
CA ARG A 51 -13.36 4.10 3.51
C ARG A 51 -14.30 3.22 4.33
N THR A 52 -14.58 3.62 5.57
CA THR A 52 -15.53 2.91 6.42
C THR A 52 -16.57 3.88 6.98
N SER A 53 -17.82 3.43 7.00
CA SER A 53 -18.90 4.10 7.71
C SER A 53 -19.25 3.40 9.03
N GLU A 54 -18.57 2.29 9.38
CA GLU A 54 -18.84 1.54 10.62
C GLU A 54 -18.53 2.35 11.88
N ASN A 55 -17.61 3.32 11.80
CA ASN A 55 -17.23 4.12 12.94
C ASN A 55 -17.40 5.62 12.61
N PRO A 56 -18.30 6.34 13.30
CA PRO A 56 -18.53 7.75 13.04
C PRO A 56 -17.36 8.65 13.45
N ASN A 57 -16.34 8.12 14.12
CA ASN A 57 -15.15 8.87 14.55
C ASN A 57 -13.91 8.61 13.68
N LYS A 58 -13.99 7.71 12.68
CA LYS A 58 -12.85 7.34 11.82
C LYS A 58 -13.30 7.13 10.38
N LYS A 59 -12.59 7.77 9.45
CA LYS A 59 -12.95 7.80 8.02
C LYS A 59 -12.47 6.59 7.23
N PHE A 60 -11.29 6.07 7.58
CA PHE A 60 -10.64 4.98 6.88
C PHE A 60 -10.33 3.82 7.83
N LYS A 61 -10.33 2.60 7.29
CA LYS A 61 -9.81 1.40 7.93
C LYS A 61 -8.84 0.70 6.99
N VAL A 62 -7.85 0.04 7.56
CA VAL A 62 -6.87 -0.76 6.81
C VAL A 62 -6.56 -2.02 7.60
N TYR A 63 -6.45 -3.13 6.87
CA TYR A 63 -6.01 -4.39 7.43
C TYR A 63 -4.50 -4.47 7.31
N THR A 64 -3.83 -4.66 8.44
CA THR A 64 -2.38 -4.71 8.54
C THR A 64 -1.97 -6.04 9.16
N MET A 65 -0.81 -6.55 8.80
CA MET A 65 -0.26 -7.71 9.49
C MET A 65 0.61 -7.21 10.65
N GLY A 66 0.23 -7.58 11.88
CA GLY A 66 1.02 -7.29 13.06
C GLY A 66 2.30 -8.15 13.12
N PRO A 67 3.24 -7.82 14.01
CA PRO A 67 4.50 -8.55 14.16
C PRO A 67 4.28 -10.03 14.54
N SER A 68 3.15 -10.36 15.16
CA SER A 68 2.78 -11.72 15.54
C SER A 68 2.08 -12.51 14.43
N GLY A 69 2.09 -12.04 13.18
CA GLY A 69 1.42 -12.70 12.05
C GLY A 69 -0.12 -12.65 12.10
N LYS A 70 -0.69 -11.84 13.01
CA LYS A 70 -2.14 -11.65 13.12
C LYS A 70 -2.57 -10.42 12.32
N VAL A 71 -3.72 -10.50 11.67
CA VAL A 71 -4.33 -9.36 11.01
C VAL A 71 -4.90 -8.40 12.07
N VAL A 72 -4.44 -7.15 12.03
CA VAL A 72 -4.84 -6.05 12.89
C VAL A 72 -5.56 -5.01 12.04
N VAL A 73 -6.72 -4.56 12.52
CA VAL A 73 -7.49 -3.48 11.89
C VAL A 73 -7.06 -2.14 12.46
N VAL A 74 -6.43 -1.31 11.64
CA VAL A 74 -6.05 0.06 12.00
C VAL A 74 -7.11 1.00 11.44
N ARG A 75 -7.68 1.87 12.28
CA ARG A 75 -8.64 2.89 11.87
C ARG A 75 -7.98 4.27 11.96
N PHE A 76 -8.11 5.08 10.91
CA PHE A 76 -7.41 6.36 10.81
C PHE A 76 -8.23 7.40 10.02
N GLY A 77 -7.77 8.65 10.08
CA GLY A 77 -8.43 9.79 9.45
C GLY A 77 -9.64 10.30 10.22
N ASP A 78 -9.84 11.61 10.19
CA ASP A 78 -11.00 12.27 10.78
C ASP A 78 -12.12 12.39 9.72
N PRO A 79 -13.37 12.01 10.04
CA PRO A 79 -14.48 12.10 9.11
C PRO A 79 -14.85 13.55 8.73
N LYS A 80 -14.58 14.53 9.62
CA LYS A 80 -14.86 15.95 9.38
C LYS A 80 -13.80 16.64 8.53
N MET A 81 -12.62 16.03 8.38
CA MET A 81 -11.50 16.62 7.65
C MET A 81 -11.35 16.02 6.26
N GLY A 82 -11.20 16.89 5.27
CA GLY A 82 -10.77 16.55 3.92
C GLY A 82 -9.26 16.26 3.88
N ILE A 83 -8.84 15.44 2.92
CA ILE A 83 -7.42 15.24 2.62
C ILE A 83 -7.15 15.97 1.32
N ASN A 84 -6.53 17.15 1.41
CA ASN A 84 -6.15 17.96 0.25
C ASN A 84 -4.77 17.52 -0.24
N ARG A 85 -4.68 16.29 -0.76
CA ARG A 85 -3.42 15.71 -1.25
C ARG A 85 -2.95 16.31 -2.58
N ASP A 86 -3.90 16.84 -3.35
CA ASP A 86 -3.67 17.46 -4.65
C ASP A 86 -2.86 18.77 -4.50
N ASP A 87 -3.05 19.48 -3.39
CA ASP A 87 -2.31 20.69 -3.06
C ASP A 87 -0.91 20.38 -2.49
N PRO A 88 0.19 20.65 -3.22
CA PRO A 88 1.54 20.36 -2.75
C PRO A 88 1.91 21.13 -1.48
N LYS A 89 1.40 22.36 -1.34
CA LYS A 89 1.60 23.18 -0.13
C LYS A 89 0.93 22.56 1.09
N ALA A 90 -0.32 22.11 0.96
CA ALA A 90 -1.05 21.48 2.05
C ALA A 90 -0.40 20.16 2.45
N ARG A 91 0.06 19.38 1.47
CA ARG A 91 0.82 18.15 1.67
C ARG A 91 2.11 18.38 2.47
N ALA A 92 2.93 19.33 2.05
CA ALA A 92 4.18 19.66 2.73
C ALA A 92 3.93 20.14 4.17
N ALA A 93 2.91 21.01 4.36
CA ALA A 93 2.53 21.50 5.68
C ALA A 93 2.03 20.38 6.60
N PHE A 94 1.22 19.45 6.09
CA PHE A 94 0.77 18.29 6.85
C PHE A 94 1.94 17.41 7.27
N ARG A 95 2.81 17.06 6.32
CA ARG A 95 3.98 16.21 6.59
C ARG A 95 4.91 16.81 7.64
N SER A 96 5.17 18.11 7.55
CA SER A 96 6.02 18.84 8.50
C SER A 96 5.41 18.86 9.91
N ARG A 97 4.10 19.09 10.05
CA ARG A 97 3.43 19.10 11.37
C ARG A 97 3.19 17.72 11.95
N HIS A 98 3.13 16.70 11.09
CA HIS A 98 2.79 15.34 11.48
C HIS A 98 4.00 14.42 11.60
N SER A 99 5.22 14.93 11.38
CA SER A 99 6.48 14.18 11.42
C SER A 99 6.39 12.85 10.68
N CYS A 100 5.96 12.90 9.42
CA CYS A 100 5.74 11.68 8.63
C CYS A 100 7.00 10.83 8.45
N ASP A 101 8.18 11.43 8.57
CA ASP A 101 9.47 10.77 8.40
C ASP A 101 9.83 9.88 9.60
N GLU A 102 9.27 10.16 10.79
CA GLU A 102 9.43 9.34 12.01
C GLU A 102 8.45 8.15 12.03
N LYS A 103 7.30 8.29 11.35
CA LYS A 103 6.19 7.32 11.41
C LYS A 103 6.35 6.25 10.34
N LYS A 104 7.18 5.23 10.62
CA LYS A 104 7.46 4.11 9.69
C LYS A 104 6.66 2.82 10.00
N ASP A 105 5.95 2.77 11.12
CA ASP A 105 5.25 1.58 11.57
C ASP A 105 3.90 1.38 10.88
N LYS A 106 3.81 0.37 9.99
CA LYS A 106 2.58 0.00 9.26
C LYS A 106 1.42 -0.42 10.16
N THR A 107 1.66 -0.74 11.43
CA THR A 107 0.60 -1.07 12.40
C THR A 107 0.00 0.16 13.09
N THR A 108 0.52 1.36 12.82
CA THR A 108 0.09 2.60 13.47
C THR A 108 -0.79 3.45 12.55
N ALA A 109 -1.78 4.13 13.13
CA ALA A 109 -2.64 5.06 12.39
C ALA A 109 -1.86 6.26 11.80
N GLY A 110 -0.72 6.62 12.41
CA GLY A 110 0.13 7.72 11.96
C GLY A 110 0.79 7.43 10.61
N TYR A 111 1.33 6.22 10.43
CA TYR A 111 1.88 5.77 9.14
C TYR A 111 0.81 5.87 8.04
N TRP A 112 -0.39 5.33 8.29
CA TRP A 112 -1.47 5.33 7.30
C TRP A 112 -2.01 6.73 6.99
N SER A 113 -2.02 7.62 7.99
CA SER A 113 -2.34 9.02 7.75
C SER A 113 -1.31 9.65 6.81
N CYS A 114 -0.02 9.49 7.08
CA CYS A 114 1.05 9.97 6.18
C CYS A 114 1.00 9.32 4.79
N TYR A 115 0.67 8.02 4.73
CA TYR A 115 0.50 7.28 3.49
C TYR A 115 -0.63 7.86 2.63
N GLN A 116 -1.77 8.19 3.24
CA GLN A 116 -2.91 8.73 2.52
C GLN A 116 -2.63 10.14 1.95
N TRP A 117 -1.72 10.89 2.58
CA TRP A 117 -1.23 12.19 2.12
C TRP A 117 -0.07 12.09 1.10
N ARG A 118 0.25 10.90 0.56
CA ARG A 118 1.18 10.75 -0.57
C ARG A 118 0.53 11.17 -1.89
N ALA A 119 1.35 11.65 -2.81
CA ALA A 119 0.95 12.20 -4.09
C ALA A 119 0.77 11.09 -5.15
N SER A 120 -0.17 10.14 -4.98
CA SER A 120 -0.47 9.22 -6.08
C SER A 120 -1.78 8.44 -5.89
N SER A 121 -2.93 9.10 -6.07
CA SER A 121 -4.22 8.52 -6.54
C SER A 121 -5.35 9.52 -6.29
N LYS A 122 -6.47 9.41 -7.01
CA LYS A 122 -7.70 10.18 -6.72
C LYS A 122 -8.41 9.54 -5.53
N VAL A 123 -8.95 10.32 -4.59
CA VAL A 123 -9.78 9.72 -3.52
C VAL A 123 -11.13 9.55 -4.18
N ASP A 124 -11.41 8.38 -4.73
CA ASP A 124 -12.73 8.13 -5.29
C ASP A 124 -13.77 8.38 -4.19
N ASN A 125 -14.74 9.22 -4.57
CA ASN A 125 -15.79 9.75 -3.72
C ASN A 125 -16.74 8.62 -3.32
#